data_AF-A0A1B6GJ93-F1
#
_entry.id   AF-A0A1B6GJ93-F1
#
_cell.length_a   1.000
_cell.length_b   1.000
_cell.length_c   1.000
_cell.angle_alpha   90.00
_cell.angle_beta   90.00
_cell.angle_gamma   90.00
#
_symmetry.space_group_name_H-M   'P 1'
#
loop_
_entity.id
_entity.type
_entity.pdbx_description
1 polymer ?
#
loop_
_entity_poly.entity_id
_entity_poly.type
_entity_poly.pdbx_seq_one_letter_code
_entity_poly.pdbx_strand_id
1 'polypeptide(L)'
;IEFGYDIVRREKLVHALFGGTSTETIHHACYKIRLSDLDDSYACNFDVLDQEVICSDVSAVKPGPWSTELKSLGVSVTDVDGPIEVLIGADVAGKLYTEKRFLLSNGLVA
;
A
#
# COMPACT_ATOMS: atom_id res chain seq x y z
N ILE A 1 1.57 -19.07 -2.94
CA ILE A 1 0.54 -19.11 -1.87
C ILE A 1 -0.76 -18.70 -2.54
N GLU A 2 -1.76 -19.58 -2.59
CA GLU A 2 -3.04 -19.31 -3.23
C GLU A 2 -3.96 -18.70 -2.15
N PHE A 3 -4.18 -17.38 -2.22
CA PHE A 3 -4.82 -16.61 -1.15
C PHE A 3 -6.35 -16.85 -0.99
N GLY A 4 -6.89 -17.92 -1.59
CA GLY A 4 -8.32 -18.24 -1.53
C GLY A 4 -9.23 -17.20 -2.19
N TYR A 5 -8.67 -16.29 -3.00
CA TYR A 5 -9.44 -15.29 -3.74
C TYR A 5 -9.79 -15.80 -5.14
N ASP A 6 -11.05 -15.60 -5.54
CA ASP A 6 -11.49 -15.85 -6.90
C ASP A 6 -11.08 -14.70 -7.84
N ILE A 7 -10.72 -15.06 -9.06
CA ILE A 7 -10.46 -14.09 -10.13
C ILE A 7 -11.78 -13.43 -10.51
N VAL A 8 -11.89 -12.12 -10.31
CA VAL A 8 -13.09 -11.35 -10.68
C VAL A 8 -13.06 -10.88 -12.14
N ARG A 9 -11.88 -10.62 -12.70
CA ARG A 9 -11.68 -10.27 -14.11
C ARG A 9 -10.24 -10.51 -14.55
N ARG A 10 -10.00 -10.44 -15.86
CA ARG A 10 -8.65 -10.42 -16.45
C ARG A 10 -8.47 -9.12 -17.22
N GLU A 11 -7.35 -8.44 -16.99
CA GLU A 11 -6.99 -7.20 -17.65
C GLU A 11 -5.73 -7.38 -18.49
N LYS A 12 -5.61 -6.56 -19.55
CA LYS A 12 -4.39 -6.44 -20.34
C LYS A 12 -3.88 -5.02 -20.19
N LEU A 13 -2.66 -4.87 -19.69
CA LEU A 13 -2.10 -3.57 -19.35
C LEU A 13 -0.70 -3.41 -19.93
N VAL A 14 -0.36 -2.17 -20.25
CA VAL A 14 1.00 -1.74 -20.53
C VAL A 14 1.35 -0.72 -19.44
N HIS A 15 2.39 -1.00 -18.67
CA HIS A 15 2.84 -0.08 -17.62
C HIS A 15 3.82 0.91 -18.23
N ALA A 16 3.48 2.20 -18.21
CA ALA A 16 4.37 3.28 -18.59
C ALA A 16 5.09 3.82 -17.35
N LEU A 17 6.41 3.81 -17.37
CA LEU A 17 7.26 4.23 -16.26
C LEU A 17 7.84 5.62 -16.50
N PHE A 18 8.15 6.33 -15.42
CA PHE A 18 8.93 7.55 -15.50
C PHE A 18 10.27 7.27 -16.21
N GLY A 19 10.66 8.18 -17.10
CA GLY A 19 11.81 7.98 -18.00
C GLY A 19 11.43 7.44 -19.39
N GLY A 20 10.14 7.25 -19.68
CA GLY A 20 9.65 6.94 -21.02
C GLY A 20 9.70 5.46 -21.40
N THR A 21 10.08 4.60 -20.46
CA THR A 21 10.04 3.15 -20.65
C THR A 21 8.60 2.64 -20.51
N SER A 22 8.25 1.60 -21.25
CA SER A 22 6.99 0.88 -21.05
C SER A 22 7.23 -0.61 -21.08
N THR A 23 6.39 -1.37 -20.38
CA THR A 23 6.40 -2.83 -20.46
C THR A 23 5.82 -3.30 -21.80
N GLU A 24 6.00 -4.59 -22.12
CA GLU A 24 5.10 -5.25 -23.07
C GLU A 24 3.67 -5.32 -22.49
N THR A 25 2.72 -5.80 -23.28
CA THR A 25 1.36 -6.04 -22.78
C THR A 25 1.37 -7.22 -21.82
N ILE A 26 1.04 -6.96 -20.56
CA ILE A 26 0.96 -7.95 -19.48
C ILE A 26 -0.49 -8.29 -19.22
N HIS A 27 -0.76 -9.57 -18.97
CA HIS A 27 -2.06 -10.06 -18.54
C HIS A 27 -2.09 -10.15 -17.02
N HIS A 28 -3.03 -9.45 -16.41
CA HIS A 28 -3.24 -9.48 -14.97
C HIS A 28 -4.57 -10.18 -14.66
N ALA A 29 -4.56 -11.07 -13.68
CA ALA A 29 -5.78 -11.45 -13.00
C ALA A 29 -6.09 -10.39 -11.93
N CYS A 30 -7.36 -10.02 -11.87
CA CYS A 30 -7.85 -9.10 -10.87
C CYS A 30 -8.59 -9.87 -9.79
N TYR A 31 -8.37 -9.48 -8.54
CA TYR A 31 -8.96 -10.06 -7.35
C TYR A 31 -9.65 -8.96 -6.56
N LYS A 32 -10.72 -9.31 -5.87
CA LYS A 32 -11.34 -8.43 -4.88
C LYS A 32 -10.84 -8.82 -3.50
N ILE A 33 -10.09 -7.94 -2.86
CA ILE A 33 -9.54 -8.18 -1.51
C ILE A 33 -10.30 -7.38 -0.46
N ARG A 34 -10.28 -7.87 0.79
CA ARG A 34 -10.74 -7.15 1.97
C ARG A 34 -9.53 -6.79 2.82
N LEU A 35 -9.31 -5.50 3.04
CA LEU A 35 -8.27 -5.00 3.96
C LEU A 35 -8.94 -4.46 5.22
N SER A 36 -8.48 -4.88 6.39
CA SER A 36 -8.89 -4.31 7.69
C SER A 36 -7.73 -3.64 8.41
N ASP A 37 -8.05 -2.73 9.31
CA ASP A 37 -7.11 -2.24 10.32
C ASP A 37 -6.80 -3.30 11.38
N LEU A 38 -5.81 -3.04 12.22
CA LEU A 38 -5.26 -4.02 13.16
C LEU A 38 -6.21 -4.42 14.29
N ASP A 39 -7.21 -3.59 14.58
CA ASP A 39 -8.25 -3.85 15.58
C ASP A 39 -9.60 -4.23 14.95
N ASP A 40 -9.63 -4.44 13.62
CA ASP A 40 -10.80 -4.76 12.82
C ASP A 40 -11.97 -3.75 12.96
N SER A 41 -11.68 -2.51 13.41
CA SER A 41 -12.68 -1.44 13.55
C SER A 41 -13.15 -0.90 12.20
N TYR A 42 -12.30 -1.00 11.18
CA TYR A 42 -12.59 -0.59 9.81
C TYR A 42 -12.07 -1.61 8.80
N ALA A 43 -12.85 -1.83 7.75
CA ALA A 43 -12.42 -2.60 6.60
C ALA A 43 -13.02 -2.06 5.32
N CYS A 44 -12.27 -2.17 4.22
CA CYS A 44 -12.79 -1.87 2.90
C CYS A 44 -12.41 -2.95 1.89
N ASN A 45 -13.25 -3.05 0.85
CA ASN A 45 -12.98 -3.92 -0.29
C ASN A 45 -12.55 -3.07 -1.48
N PHE A 46 -11.57 -3.56 -2.22
CA PHE A 46 -11.16 -2.99 -3.49
C PHE A 46 -10.55 -4.05 -4.40
N ASP A 47 -10.52 -3.72 -5.68
CA ASP A 47 -10.00 -4.60 -6.71
C ASP A 47 -8.50 -4.34 -6.87
N VAL A 48 -7.71 -5.42 -6.92
CA VAL A 48 -6.26 -5.40 -7.10
C VAL A 48 -5.86 -6.28 -8.27
N LEU A 49 -4.73 -5.99 -8.88
CA LEU A 49 -4.14 -6.79 -9.96
C LEU A 49 -3.02 -7.65 -9.36
N ASP A 50 -2.91 -8.89 -9.80
CA ASP A 50 -1.72 -9.68 -9.46
C ASP A 50 -0.48 -9.15 -10.14
N GLN A 51 0.64 -9.37 -9.47
CA GLN A 51 1.96 -9.06 -9.98
C GLN A 51 2.94 -9.96 -9.22
N GLU A 52 3.77 -10.70 -9.96
CA GLU A 52 4.73 -11.64 -9.34
C GLU A 52 5.70 -10.91 -8.41
N VAL A 53 6.20 -9.76 -8.85
CA VAL A 53 7.04 -8.85 -8.06
C VAL A 53 6.50 -7.42 -8.23
N ILE A 54 5.91 -6.88 -7.16
CA ILE A 54 5.37 -5.52 -7.12
C ILE A 54 6.51 -4.49 -7.19
N CYS A 55 7.51 -4.66 -6.32
CA CYS A 55 8.73 -3.87 -6.33
C CYS A 55 9.88 -4.66 -5.70
N SER A 56 11.11 -4.18 -5.89
CA SER A 56 12.25 -4.65 -5.10
C SER A 56 12.06 -4.36 -3.61
N ASP A 57 12.81 -5.04 -2.75
CA ASP A 57 12.79 -4.81 -1.31
C ASP A 57 12.92 -3.32 -0.97
N VAL A 58 11.96 -2.85 -0.17
CA VAL A 58 11.97 -1.49 0.37
C VAL A 58 12.57 -1.57 1.76
N SER A 59 13.66 -0.83 2.00
CA SER A 59 14.26 -0.79 3.34
C SER A 59 13.28 -0.19 4.34
N ALA A 60 13.13 -0.83 5.50
CA ALA A 60 12.33 -0.28 6.57
C ALA A 60 12.81 1.12 7.00
N VAL A 61 11.84 1.96 7.35
CA VAL A 61 12.03 3.30 7.85
C VAL A 61 12.73 3.23 9.21
N LYS A 62 13.93 3.82 9.28
CA LYS A 62 14.71 3.85 10.51
C LYS A 62 14.06 4.77 11.54
N PRO A 63 13.87 4.32 12.80
CA PRO A 63 13.28 5.17 13.83
C PRO A 63 14.15 6.41 14.08
N GLY A 64 13.49 7.54 14.28
CA GLY A 64 14.13 8.81 14.63
C GLY A 64 13.27 9.63 15.61
N PRO A 65 13.62 10.89 15.90
CA PRO A 65 12.86 11.74 16.82
C PRO A 65 11.36 11.81 16.50
N TRP A 66 11.02 11.83 15.21
CA TRP A 66 9.65 11.80 14.70
C TRP A 66 8.84 10.59 15.19
N SER A 67 9.48 9.44 15.43
CA SER A 67 8.79 8.23 15.88
C SER A 67 8.26 8.36 17.31
N THR A 68 8.95 9.13 18.16
CA THR A 68 8.50 9.42 19.52
C THR A 68 7.38 10.44 19.50
N GLU A 69 7.48 11.46 18.64
CA GLU A 69 6.44 12.46 18.42
C GLU A 69 5.14 11.81 17.94
N LEU A 70 5.19 10.95 16.92
CA LEU A 70 4.03 10.18 16.44
C LEU A 70 3.39 9.32 17.53
N LYS A 71 4.19 8.60 18.31
CA LYS A 71 3.66 7.81 19.44
C LYS A 71 2.93 8.68 20.46
N SER A 72 3.43 9.88 20.76
CA SER A 72 2.76 10.82 21.67
C SER A 72 1.43 11.36 21.12
N LEU A 73 1.28 11.37 19.79
CA LEU A 73 0.05 11.71 19.08
C LEU A 73 -0.90 10.51 18.89
N GLY A 74 -0.55 9.33 19.43
CA GLY A 74 -1.34 8.11 19.28
C GLY A 74 -1.19 7.45 17.91
N VAL A 75 -0.15 7.78 17.14
CA VAL A 75 0.14 7.17 15.84
C VAL A 75 1.25 6.12 16.02
N SER A 76 0.92 4.87 15.69
CA SER A 76 1.88 3.75 15.65
C SER A 76 2.37 3.55 14.23
N VAL A 77 3.67 3.33 14.05
CA VAL A 77 4.29 2.97 12.77
C VAL A 77 4.78 1.54 12.88
N THR A 78 4.25 0.67 12.02
CA THR A 78 4.50 -0.78 11.99
C THR A 78 5.24 -1.18 10.71
N ASP A 79 6.25 -0.40 10.34
CA ASP A 79 7.06 -0.69 9.17
C ASP A 79 8.00 -1.87 9.45
N VAL A 80 8.03 -2.84 8.55
CA VAL A 80 8.75 -4.12 8.70
C VAL A 80 9.50 -4.44 7.42
N ASP A 81 10.66 -5.10 7.55
CA ASP A 81 11.40 -5.58 6.39
C ASP A 81 10.62 -6.71 5.70
N GLY A 82 10.55 -6.68 4.37
CA GLY A 82 9.92 -7.75 3.59
C GLY A 82 9.44 -7.29 2.20
N PRO A 83 8.93 -8.24 1.38
CA PRO A 83 8.33 -7.91 0.10
C PRO A 83 6.99 -7.19 0.30
N ILE A 84 6.65 -6.30 -0.63
CA ILE A 84 5.33 -5.66 -0.66
C ILE A 84 4.29 -6.68 -1.13
N GLU A 85 3.28 -6.92 -0.30
CA GLU A 85 2.17 -7.84 -0.63
C GLU A 85 1.02 -7.13 -1.34
N VAL A 86 0.79 -5.85 -1.03
CA VAL A 86 -0.29 -5.03 -1.61
C VAL A 86 0.24 -3.62 -1.89
N LEU A 87 0.07 -3.15 -3.12
CA LEU A 87 0.34 -1.77 -3.51
C LEU A 87 -0.97 -1.02 -3.73
N ILE A 88 -1.16 0.09 -3.02
CA ILE A 88 -2.41 0.86 -3.01
C ILE A 88 -2.22 2.16 -3.77
N GLY A 89 -3.02 2.34 -4.83
CA GLY A 89 -3.06 3.57 -5.61
C GLY A 89 -3.77 4.71 -4.88
N ALA A 90 -3.55 5.94 -5.34
CA ALA A 90 -4.19 7.14 -4.78
C ALA A 90 -5.73 7.14 -4.91
N ASP A 91 -6.27 6.40 -5.88
CA ASP A 91 -7.69 6.17 -6.10
C ASP A 91 -8.35 5.34 -4.98
N VAL A 92 -7.57 4.51 -4.28
CA VAL A 92 -8.02 3.71 -3.14
C VAL A 92 -7.58 4.30 -1.81
N ALA A 93 -6.39 4.92 -1.75
CA ALA A 93 -5.78 5.41 -0.51
C ALA A 93 -6.70 6.33 0.31
N GLY A 94 -7.52 7.15 -0.35
CA GLY A 94 -8.49 8.02 0.33
C GLY A 94 -9.53 7.28 1.18
N LYS A 95 -9.79 5.98 0.91
CA LYS A 95 -10.66 5.14 1.73
C LYS A 95 -10.01 4.68 3.04
N LEU A 96 -8.69 4.83 3.18
CA LEU A 96 -7.91 4.34 4.32
C LEU A 96 -7.47 5.46 5.26
N TYR A 97 -7.45 6.70 4.78
CA TYR A 97 -7.05 7.83 5.60
C TYR A 97 -8.07 8.15 6.68
N THR A 98 -7.57 8.57 7.83
CA THR A 98 -8.39 8.91 9.02
C THR A 98 -8.79 10.38 9.08
N GLU A 99 -8.49 11.15 8.03
CA GLU A 99 -8.61 12.63 7.95
C GLU A 99 -7.76 13.43 8.95
N LYS A 100 -7.10 12.74 9.90
CA LYS A 100 -6.16 13.36 10.84
C LYS A 100 -4.87 13.73 10.10
N ARG A 101 -4.36 14.93 10.39
CA ARG A 101 -3.12 15.46 9.83
C ARG A 101 -2.27 16.06 10.95
N PHE A 102 -1.02 15.65 11.02
CA PHE A 102 -0.04 16.10 12.01
C PHE A 102 1.17 16.70 11.30
N LEU A 103 1.44 17.98 11.58
CA LEU A 103 2.71 18.61 11.19
C LEU A 103 3.71 18.39 12.32
N LEU A 104 4.75 17.62 12.04
CA LEU A 104 5.78 17.29 13.01
C LEU A 104 6.78 18.44 13.18
N SER A 105 7.48 18.44 14.32
CA SER A 105 8.49 19.44 14.67
C SER A 105 9.61 19.62 13.63
N ASN A 106 9.92 18.57 12.86
CA ASN A 106 10.92 18.58 11.80
C ASN A 106 10.36 18.96 10.41
N GLY A 107 9.08 19.33 10.33
CA GLY A 107 8.40 19.71 9.09
C GLY A 107 7.80 18.56 8.29
N LEU A 108 7.97 17.30 8.72
CA LEU A 108 7.27 16.16 8.12
C LEU A 108 5.76 16.24 8.40
N VAL A 109 4.97 15.61 7.54
CA VAL A 109 3.51 15.51 7.70
C VAL A 109 3.14 14.04 7.80
N ALA A 110 2.36 13.70 8.83
CA ALA A 110 1.72 12.39 9.01
C ALA A 110 0.20 12.53 8.95
#